data_AF-A0A519UBQ2-F1
#
_entry.id   AF-A0A519UBQ2-F1
#
_cell.length_a   1.000
_cell.length_b   1.000
_cell.length_c   1.000
_cell.angle_alpha   90.00
_cell.angle_beta   90.00
_cell.angle_gamma   90.00
#
_symmetry.space_group_name_H-M   'P 1'
#
loop_
_entity.id
_entity.type
_entity.pdbx_description
1 polymer ?
#
loop_
_entity_poly.entity_id
_entity_poly.type
_entity_poly.pdbx_seq_one_letter_code
_entity_poly.pdbx_strand_id
1 'polypeptide(L)'
;TTVNWAGAFRTPDYVLQEWAREHAAPQFTSTAFKASLDAVTQALSVNTDYPRHNGQNQALRDGSTRLGQATQLIPRNEKGLTDSDLHYQGLGYSTLGDAHGIKQGTLNTYLRTAAAHGARLLPDTRAERVTVVGGRATGAEAVHITADGRPVRITVRAQRVVVAGGAIQTPALLLRSGLRHPHLGRHLHLHPTVVVAAHYPQAMHSWHGPSMSVVNDTYTRLHGTNFGVKLETPPTHPGLLAMVLPWQSGAQHRQLLQAADHLGSFIVLTRDRDGGRVQADKQGKPLIDYKLSKFDKQNMLTGVRAAAEIHVAAGAHTVFLPHGTLPTLRAEGGTLHN
;
A
#
# COMPACT_ATOMS: atom_id res chain seq x y z
N THR A 1 9.28 3.97 2.91
CA THR A 1 8.45 3.85 4.13
C THR A 1 8.03 5.20 4.72
N THR A 2 8.51 6.33 4.20
CA THR A 2 8.19 7.69 4.70
C THR A 2 6.72 8.08 4.58
N VAL A 3 6.06 7.72 3.47
CA VAL A 3 4.69 8.20 3.14
C VAL A 3 3.64 7.07 3.05
N ASN A 4 3.96 5.88 3.57
CA ASN A 4 3.00 4.77 3.62
C ASN A 4 2.08 4.87 4.84
N TRP A 5 1.11 3.97 4.93
CA TRP A 5 0.03 3.99 5.93
C TRP A 5 0.30 3.12 7.18
N ALA A 6 1.59 2.84 7.44
CA ALA A 6 2.12 2.09 8.59
C ALA A 6 1.73 0.59 8.72
N GLY A 7 0.82 0.06 7.88
CA GLY A 7 0.48 -1.36 7.89
C GLY A 7 1.71 -2.26 7.66
N ALA A 8 1.88 -3.25 8.52
CA ALA A 8 3.06 -4.13 8.61
C ALA A 8 2.64 -5.60 8.76
N PHE A 9 1.92 -6.12 7.77
CA PHE A 9 1.43 -7.50 7.76
C PHE A 9 2.56 -8.52 7.67
N ARG A 10 2.37 -9.65 8.38
CA ARG A 10 3.12 -10.87 8.08
C ARG A 10 2.55 -11.52 6.84
N THR A 11 3.41 -11.99 5.94
CA THR A 11 2.97 -12.77 4.78
C THR A 11 2.25 -14.03 5.26
N PRO A 12 1.01 -14.30 4.81
CA PRO A 12 0.26 -15.48 5.23
C PRO A 12 0.94 -16.79 4.82
N ASP A 13 0.82 -17.83 5.65
CA ASP A 13 1.46 -19.13 5.41
C ASP A 13 1.06 -19.76 4.08
N TYR A 14 -0.21 -19.63 3.67
CA TYR A 14 -0.68 -20.18 2.40
C TYR A 14 0.02 -19.53 1.19
N VAL A 15 0.41 -18.25 1.29
CA VAL A 15 1.17 -17.55 0.25
C VAL A 15 2.63 -18.02 0.24
N LEU A 16 3.24 -18.20 1.42
CA LEU A 16 4.61 -18.73 1.51
C LEU A 16 4.70 -20.16 0.96
N GLN A 17 3.69 -20.98 1.25
CA GLN A 17 3.57 -22.35 0.71
C GLN A 17 3.36 -22.35 -0.80
N GLU A 18 2.53 -21.44 -1.32
CA GLU A 18 2.36 -21.24 -2.77
C GLU A 18 3.69 -20.89 -3.43
N TRP A 19 4.43 -19.92 -2.90
CA TRP A 19 5.75 -19.56 -3.43
C TRP A 19 6.75 -20.71 -3.40
N ALA A 20 6.77 -21.47 -2.30
CA ALA A 20 7.64 -22.63 -2.17
C ALA A 20 7.33 -23.72 -3.20
N ARG A 21 6.03 -24.00 -3.44
CA ARG A 21 5.58 -25.09 -4.30
C ARG A 21 5.53 -24.72 -5.78
N GLU A 22 4.94 -23.58 -6.11
CA GLU A 22 4.61 -23.20 -7.49
C GLU A 22 5.74 -22.43 -8.18
N HIS A 23 6.64 -21.82 -7.39
CA HIS A 23 7.74 -21.01 -7.91
C HIS A 23 9.14 -21.56 -7.56
N ALA A 24 9.21 -22.83 -7.15
CA ALA A 24 10.46 -23.52 -6.81
C ALA A 24 11.34 -22.73 -5.80
N ALA A 25 10.69 -22.11 -4.81
CA ALA A 25 11.36 -21.25 -3.83
C ALA A 25 11.19 -21.77 -2.38
N PRO A 26 11.66 -22.99 -2.06
CA PRO A 26 11.43 -23.65 -0.77
C PRO A 26 12.01 -22.87 0.43
N GLN A 27 12.94 -21.95 0.19
CA GLN A 27 13.49 -21.07 1.22
C GLN A 27 12.43 -20.22 1.93
N PHE A 28 11.29 -19.90 1.28
CA PHE A 28 10.23 -19.09 1.89
C PHE A 28 9.49 -19.80 3.02
N THR A 29 9.53 -21.14 3.07
CA THR A 29 8.98 -21.92 4.18
C THR A 29 10.04 -22.35 5.19
N SER A 30 11.28 -21.87 5.04
CA SER A 30 12.37 -22.22 5.96
C SER A 30 12.31 -21.46 7.28
N THR A 31 12.87 -22.06 8.34
CA THR A 31 13.07 -21.40 9.63
C THR A 31 13.91 -20.12 9.51
N ALA A 32 14.90 -20.10 8.60
CA ALA A 32 15.75 -18.93 8.37
C ALA A 32 14.96 -17.73 7.82
N PHE A 33 14.02 -17.97 6.89
CA PHE A 33 13.14 -16.92 6.39
C PHE A 33 12.18 -16.43 7.48
N LYS A 34 11.61 -17.35 8.27
CA LYS A 34 10.78 -17.00 9.43
C LYS A 34 11.52 -16.09 10.42
N ALA A 35 12.75 -16.45 10.78
CA ALA A 35 13.60 -15.65 11.68
C ALA A 35 13.91 -14.27 11.09
N SER A 36 14.03 -14.15 9.77
CA SER A 36 14.21 -12.86 9.09
C SER A 36 12.97 -11.96 9.23
N LEU A 37 11.76 -12.53 9.06
CA LEU A 37 10.51 -11.79 9.29
C LEU A 37 10.36 -11.36 10.76
N ASP A 38 10.77 -12.20 11.70
CA ASP A 38 10.74 -11.90 13.14
C ASP A 38 11.71 -10.73 13.47
N ALA A 39 12.93 -10.76 12.91
CA ALA A 39 13.90 -9.68 13.07
C ALA A 39 13.39 -8.35 12.48
N VAL A 40 12.70 -8.37 11.34
CA VAL A 40 12.09 -7.16 10.75
C VAL A 40 10.95 -6.64 11.63
N THR A 41 10.07 -7.54 12.08
CA THR A 41 8.95 -7.21 12.99
C THR A 41 9.46 -6.50 14.24
N GLN A 42 10.52 -7.04 14.86
CA GLN A 42 11.16 -6.45 16.04
C GLN A 42 11.81 -5.10 15.73
N ALA A 43 12.61 -5.03 14.65
CA ALA A 43 13.33 -3.81 14.29
C ALA A 43 12.40 -2.64 13.96
N LEU A 44 11.22 -2.92 13.40
CA LEU A 44 10.20 -1.93 13.09
C LEU A 44 9.18 -1.73 14.23
N SER A 45 9.38 -2.39 15.39
CA SER A 45 8.47 -2.31 16.54
C SER A 45 7.00 -2.56 16.17
N VAL A 46 6.74 -3.56 15.33
CA VAL A 46 5.39 -3.86 14.84
C VAL A 46 4.52 -4.33 16.01
N ASN A 47 3.34 -3.72 16.17
CA ASN A 47 2.38 -4.00 17.24
C ASN A 47 0.94 -3.68 16.79
N THR A 48 -0.03 -3.90 17.68
CA THR A 48 -1.44 -3.53 17.48
C THR A 48 -1.92 -2.53 18.54
N ASP A 49 -0.99 -1.77 19.12
CA ASP A 49 -1.19 -0.93 20.31
C ASP A 49 -1.60 0.49 19.89
N TYR A 50 -2.76 0.61 19.25
CA TYR A 50 -3.39 1.89 18.98
C TYR A 50 -4.68 2.01 19.81
N PRO A 51 -4.87 3.11 20.58
CA PRO A 51 -5.93 3.19 21.59
C PRO A 51 -7.36 3.13 21.04
N ARG A 52 -7.58 3.68 19.84
CA ARG A 52 -8.92 3.76 19.24
C ARG A 52 -8.89 3.82 17.71
N HIS A 53 -10.00 3.41 17.11
CA HIS A 53 -10.27 3.51 15.67
C HIS A 53 -10.78 4.91 15.29
N ASN A 54 -10.68 5.28 14.01
CA ASN A 54 -11.51 6.35 13.45
C ASN A 54 -12.83 5.79 12.92
N GLY A 55 -13.75 6.68 12.53
CA GLY A 55 -15.11 6.31 12.18
C GLY A 55 -15.18 5.23 11.11
N GLN A 56 -14.37 5.33 10.05
CA GLN A 56 -14.39 4.34 8.97
C GLN A 56 -13.78 2.99 9.37
N ASN A 57 -12.71 2.98 10.19
CA ASN A 57 -12.16 1.72 10.70
C ASN A 57 -13.16 1.01 11.62
N GLN A 58 -13.85 1.77 12.46
CA GLN A 58 -14.93 1.27 13.30
C GLN A 58 -16.09 0.74 12.44
N ALA A 59 -16.49 1.48 11.39
CA ALA A 59 -17.55 1.05 10.48
C ALA A 59 -17.19 -0.24 9.72
N LEU A 60 -15.94 -0.40 9.27
CA LEU A 60 -15.50 -1.66 8.65
C LEU A 60 -15.65 -2.82 9.62
N ARG A 61 -15.26 -2.63 10.89
CA ARG A 61 -15.40 -3.63 11.95
C ARG A 61 -16.87 -3.97 12.21
N ASP A 62 -17.69 -2.97 12.51
CA ASP A 62 -19.08 -3.15 12.93
C ASP A 62 -19.94 -3.71 11.81
N GLY A 63 -19.79 -3.19 10.59
CA GLY A 63 -20.49 -3.69 9.40
C GLY A 63 -20.13 -5.14 9.11
N SER A 64 -18.85 -5.48 9.17
CA SER A 64 -18.38 -6.86 8.97
C SER A 64 -18.97 -7.79 10.04
N THR A 65 -18.92 -7.39 11.32
CA THR A 65 -19.49 -8.19 12.42
C THR A 65 -20.99 -8.43 12.25
N ARG A 66 -21.76 -7.41 11.86
CA ARG A 66 -23.21 -7.56 11.62
C ARG A 66 -23.53 -8.53 10.47
N LEU A 67 -22.62 -8.64 9.49
CA LEU A 67 -22.72 -9.60 8.39
C LEU A 67 -22.12 -10.98 8.71
N GLY A 68 -21.69 -11.22 9.96
CA GLY A 68 -21.05 -12.48 10.37
C GLY A 68 -19.63 -12.66 9.80
N GLN A 69 -18.97 -11.58 9.39
CA GLN A 69 -17.64 -11.59 8.79
C GLN A 69 -16.58 -11.24 9.83
N ALA A 70 -15.50 -12.02 9.84
CA ALA A 70 -14.38 -11.81 10.75
C ALA A 70 -13.50 -10.64 10.29
N THR A 71 -13.07 -9.82 11.26
CA THR A 71 -12.07 -8.78 11.04
C THR A 71 -10.88 -8.98 11.97
N GLN A 72 -9.75 -8.39 11.61
CA GLN A 72 -8.54 -8.42 12.41
C GLN A 72 -7.99 -6.99 12.59
N LEU A 73 -7.25 -6.80 13.67
CA LEU A 73 -6.44 -5.62 13.87
C LEU A 73 -5.24 -5.64 12.93
N ILE A 74 -5.00 -4.54 12.23
CA ILE A 74 -3.84 -4.40 11.36
C ILE A 74 -2.59 -4.18 12.23
N PRO A 75 -1.54 -5.01 12.13
CA PRO A 75 -0.26 -4.71 12.76
C PRO A 75 0.36 -3.46 12.12
N ARG A 76 0.83 -2.53 12.95
CA ARG A 76 1.39 -1.24 12.52
C ARG A 76 2.78 -1.03 13.10
N ASN A 77 3.63 -0.30 12.39
CA ASN A 77 4.99 0.03 12.82
C ASN A 77 5.10 1.42 13.47
N GLU A 78 4.22 1.72 14.43
CA GLU A 78 4.19 2.98 15.17
C GLU A 78 4.32 2.70 16.67
N LYS A 79 5.02 3.55 17.42
CA LYS A 79 5.23 3.37 18.86
C LYS A 79 4.88 4.63 19.65
N GLY A 80 4.54 4.45 20.93
CA GLY A 80 4.24 5.55 21.84
C GLY A 80 2.95 6.28 21.51
N LEU A 81 1.98 5.58 20.90
CA LEU A 81 0.67 6.13 20.61
C LEU A 81 -0.08 6.38 21.93
N THR A 82 -0.77 7.50 22.02
CA THR A 82 -1.57 7.90 23.19
C THR A 82 -3.01 8.19 22.77
N ASP A 83 -3.95 8.10 23.69
CA ASP A 83 -5.36 8.41 23.42
C ASP A 83 -5.70 9.91 23.54
N SER A 84 -4.68 10.78 23.62
CA SER A 84 -4.92 12.22 23.60
C SER A 84 -5.44 12.67 22.23
N ASP A 85 -6.40 13.60 22.22
CA ASP A 85 -7.00 14.09 20.98
C ASP A 85 -5.98 14.71 20.03
N LEU A 86 -5.00 15.44 20.57
CA LEU A 86 -3.92 16.03 19.77
C LEU A 86 -3.10 14.95 19.04
N HIS A 87 -2.71 13.88 19.75
CA HIS A 87 -1.96 12.78 19.15
C HIS A 87 -2.82 12.06 18.11
N TYR A 88 -4.07 11.74 18.46
CA TYR A 88 -5.01 11.08 17.58
C TYR A 88 -5.23 11.87 16.28
N GLN A 89 -5.43 13.19 16.36
CA GLN A 89 -5.62 14.03 15.19
C GLN A 89 -4.36 14.09 14.32
N GLY A 90 -3.19 14.21 14.95
CA GLY A 90 -1.90 14.24 14.25
C GLY A 90 -1.51 12.92 13.59
N LEU A 91 -1.90 11.78 14.18
CA LEU A 91 -1.57 10.44 13.67
C LEU A 91 -2.07 10.23 12.23
N GLY A 92 -3.22 10.79 11.87
CA GLY A 92 -3.78 10.66 10.53
C GLY A 92 -2.87 11.23 9.43
N TYR A 93 -2.04 12.22 9.76
CA TYR A 93 -1.14 12.88 8.83
C TYR A 93 0.21 12.16 8.66
N SER A 94 0.48 11.08 9.40
CA SER A 94 1.75 10.34 9.32
C SER A 94 2.05 9.79 7.92
N THR A 95 1.01 9.67 7.09
CA THR A 95 1.07 9.23 5.69
C THR A 95 1.59 10.31 4.73
N LEU A 96 1.55 11.57 5.14
CA LEU A 96 2.09 12.71 4.40
C LEU A 96 3.52 13.05 4.84
N GLY A 97 4.07 12.25 5.75
CA GLY A 97 5.32 12.53 6.45
C GLY A 97 5.06 12.55 7.96
N ASP A 98 5.88 11.82 8.71
CA ASP A 98 5.73 11.73 10.15
C ASP A 98 6.64 12.76 10.84
N ALA A 99 6.05 13.88 11.25
CA ALA A 99 6.74 14.98 11.92
C ALA A 99 7.22 14.61 13.34
N HIS A 100 6.63 13.56 13.95
CA HIS A 100 6.90 13.18 15.34
C HIS A 100 7.83 11.98 15.46
N GLY A 101 8.16 11.32 14.34
CA GLY A 101 9.05 10.15 14.32
C GLY A 101 8.47 8.92 15.02
N ILE A 102 7.15 8.87 15.21
CA ILE A 102 6.42 7.74 15.82
C ILE A 102 6.45 6.50 14.94
N LYS A 103 6.45 6.66 13.62
CA LYS A 103 6.53 5.60 12.62
C LYS A 103 7.97 5.11 12.52
N GLN A 104 8.17 3.87 12.91
CA GLN A 104 9.45 3.18 12.89
C GLN A 104 9.73 2.68 11.47
N GLY A 105 9.80 3.62 10.52
CA GLY A 105 10.21 3.36 9.15
C GLY A 105 11.72 3.26 9.02
N THR A 106 12.18 2.93 7.81
CA THR A 106 13.58 2.72 7.44
C THR A 106 14.51 3.88 7.83
N LEU A 107 14.01 5.12 7.83
CA LEU A 107 14.77 6.29 8.29
C LEU A 107 15.10 6.24 9.79
N ASN A 108 14.14 5.81 10.60
CA ASN A 108 14.26 5.77 12.07
C ASN A 108 14.90 4.47 12.57
N THR A 109 14.95 3.44 11.72
CA THR A 109 15.49 2.11 12.04
C THR A 109 16.78 1.86 11.26
N TYR A 110 16.71 1.19 10.12
CA TYR A 110 17.87 0.66 9.39
C TYR A 110 18.88 1.72 8.93
N LEU A 111 18.43 2.86 8.39
CA LEU A 111 19.37 3.89 7.90
C LEU A 111 20.08 4.59 9.06
N ARG A 112 19.37 4.85 10.15
CA ARG A 112 19.96 5.40 11.37
C ARG A 112 21.01 4.45 11.93
N THR A 113 20.68 3.16 12.06
CA THR A 113 21.62 2.14 12.51
C THR A 113 22.82 2.03 11.57
N ALA A 114 22.60 1.99 10.25
CA ALA A 114 23.67 1.90 9.28
C ALA A 114 24.63 3.10 9.36
N ALA A 115 24.09 4.33 9.44
CA ALA A 115 24.89 5.53 9.59
C ALA A 115 25.72 5.53 10.90
N ALA A 116 25.11 5.10 12.01
CA ALA A 116 25.80 4.95 13.30
C ALA A 116 26.95 3.93 13.26
N HIS A 117 26.91 2.98 12.32
CA HIS A 117 27.95 1.98 12.08
C HIS A 117 28.86 2.33 10.88
N GLY A 118 28.90 3.61 10.48
CA GLY A 118 29.84 4.12 9.48
C GLY A 118 29.39 4.02 8.02
N ALA A 119 28.13 3.64 7.74
CA ALA A 119 27.61 3.72 6.38
C ALA A 119 27.53 5.17 5.91
N ARG A 120 27.99 5.43 4.68
CA ARG A 120 27.89 6.75 4.04
C ARG A 120 26.62 6.82 3.20
N LEU A 121 25.75 7.76 3.54
CA LEU A 121 24.51 8.03 2.81
C LEU A 121 24.72 9.25 1.92
N LEU A 122 24.40 9.11 0.63
CA LEU A 122 24.48 10.20 -0.33
C LEU A 122 23.07 10.45 -0.90
N PRO A 123 22.26 11.30 -0.25
CA PRO A 123 20.95 11.70 -0.78
C PRO A 123 21.11 12.51 -2.09
N ASP A 124 19.98 12.81 -2.74
CA ASP A 124 19.93 13.59 -3.98
C ASP A 124 20.86 13.05 -5.08
N THR A 125 21.00 11.73 -5.10
CA THR A 125 21.90 11.01 -6.00
C THR A 125 21.16 9.92 -6.72
N ARG A 126 21.04 10.10 -8.04
CA ARG A 126 20.36 9.17 -8.92
C ARG A 126 21.37 8.24 -9.57
N ALA A 127 21.34 6.96 -9.21
CA ALA A 127 22.09 5.92 -9.91
C ALA A 127 21.56 5.76 -11.35
N GLU A 128 22.44 5.96 -12.33
CA GLU A 128 22.09 5.87 -13.75
C GLU A 128 22.45 4.50 -14.32
N ARG A 129 23.57 3.92 -13.88
CA ARG A 129 24.10 2.67 -14.43
C ARG A 129 24.90 1.89 -13.39
N VAL A 130 24.75 0.57 -13.38
CA VAL A 130 25.68 -0.36 -12.72
C VAL A 130 26.83 -0.64 -13.68
N THR A 131 28.07 -0.45 -13.23
CA THR A 131 29.25 -0.74 -14.04
C THR A 131 29.58 -2.23 -13.94
N VAL A 132 29.87 -2.87 -15.08
CA VAL A 132 30.13 -4.32 -15.17
C VAL A 132 31.35 -4.56 -16.05
N VAL A 133 32.28 -5.38 -15.57
CA VAL A 133 33.48 -5.82 -16.30
C VAL A 133 33.60 -7.34 -16.17
N GLY A 134 33.77 -8.05 -17.29
CA GLY A 134 33.88 -9.51 -17.29
C GLY A 134 32.70 -10.22 -16.61
N GLY A 135 31.48 -9.69 -16.77
CA GLY A 135 30.27 -10.20 -16.11
C GLY A 135 30.15 -9.91 -14.62
N ARG A 136 31.09 -9.16 -14.02
CA ARG A 136 31.09 -8.81 -12.59
C ARG A 136 30.78 -7.33 -12.40
N ALA A 137 29.88 -7.02 -11.47
CA ALA A 137 29.64 -5.64 -11.06
C ALA A 137 30.90 -5.03 -10.42
N THR A 138 31.24 -3.80 -10.80
CA THR A 138 32.43 -3.07 -10.32
C THR A 138 32.09 -1.75 -9.63
N GLY A 139 30.81 -1.38 -9.59
CA GLY A 139 30.38 -0.08 -9.10
C GLY A 139 29.09 0.43 -9.73
N ALA A 140 28.89 1.74 -9.63
CA ALA A 140 27.80 2.45 -10.27
C ALA A 140 28.22 3.86 -10.70
N GLU A 141 27.63 4.31 -11.81
CA GLU A 141 27.63 5.71 -12.25
C GLU A 141 26.34 6.37 -11.78
N ALA A 142 26.45 7.59 -11.28
CA ALA A 142 25.33 8.35 -10.76
C ALA A 142 25.46 9.85 -11.06
N VAL A 143 24.35 10.55 -10.97
CA VAL A 143 24.29 12.02 -10.95
C VAL A 143 23.87 12.46 -9.56
N HIS A 144 24.72 13.24 -8.91
CA HIS A 144 24.46 13.90 -7.64
C HIS A 144 24.03 15.34 -7.88
N ILE A 145 22.99 15.81 -7.19
CA ILE A 145 22.62 17.21 -7.15
C ILE A 145 23.27 17.83 -5.92
N THR A 146 24.19 18.77 -6.13
CA THR A 146 24.88 19.48 -5.06
C THR A 146 23.92 20.44 -4.34
N ALA A 147 24.33 20.96 -3.17
CA ALA A 147 23.50 21.86 -2.36
C ALA A 147 23.09 23.16 -3.09
N ASP A 148 23.88 23.62 -4.06
CA ASP A 148 23.57 24.75 -4.93
C ASP A 148 22.77 24.37 -6.20
N GLY A 149 22.27 23.13 -6.26
CA GLY A 149 21.41 22.63 -7.33
C GLY A 149 22.14 22.14 -8.60
N ARG A 150 23.48 22.15 -8.62
CA ARG A 150 24.23 21.72 -9.81
C ARG A 150 24.30 20.19 -9.92
N PRO A 151 24.09 19.62 -11.12
CA PRO A 151 24.30 18.20 -11.36
C PRO A 151 25.79 17.89 -11.54
N VAL A 152 26.29 16.91 -10.79
CA VAL A 152 27.67 16.41 -10.88
C VAL A 152 27.64 14.90 -11.13
N ARG A 153 28.38 14.45 -12.15
CA ARG A 153 28.56 13.01 -12.41
C ARG A 153 29.57 12.43 -11.43
N ILE A 154 29.21 11.31 -10.82
CA ILE A 154 30.06 10.58 -9.89
C ILE A 154 30.14 9.11 -10.27
N THR A 155 31.29 8.50 -9.95
CA THR A 155 31.52 7.07 -10.10
C THR A 155 31.87 6.48 -8.75
N VAL A 156 31.07 5.52 -8.29
CA VAL A 156 31.32 4.77 -7.06
C VAL A 156 31.87 3.41 -7.44
N ARG A 157 33.09 3.10 -7.00
CA ARG A 157 33.70 1.77 -7.17
C ARG A 157 33.32 0.88 -5.99
N ALA A 158 32.86 -0.34 -6.28
CA ALA A 158 32.45 -1.29 -5.25
C ALA A 158 32.68 -2.74 -5.69
N GLN A 159 33.03 -3.60 -4.74
CA GLN A 159 33.19 -5.05 -5.00
C GLN A 159 31.84 -5.79 -5.08
N ARG A 160 30.80 -5.18 -4.52
CA ARG A 160 29.43 -5.68 -4.45
C ARG A 160 28.48 -4.51 -4.66
N VAL A 161 27.43 -4.75 -5.45
CA VAL A 161 26.39 -3.76 -5.72
C VAL A 161 25.05 -4.42 -5.41
N VAL A 162 24.28 -3.79 -4.52
CA VAL A 162 22.90 -4.20 -4.20
C VAL A 162 21.97 -3.16 -4.80
N VAL A 163 21.03 -3.59 -5.65
CA VAL A 163 20.05 -2.69 -6.28
C VAL A 163 18.71 -2.78 -5.56
N ALA A 164 18.31 -1.68 -4.92
CA ALA A 164 17.11 -1.59 -4.11
C ALA A 164 16.21 -0.41 -4.53
N GLY A 165 16.02 -0.20 -5.84
CA GLY A 165 15.16 0.86 -6.39
C GLY A 165 13.65 0.56 -6.31
N GLY A 166 13.26 -0.58 -5.75
CA GLY A 166 11.87 -1.05 -5.74
C GLY A 166 11.44 -1.71 -7.05
N ALA A 167 10.20 -2.23 -7.07
CA ALA A 167 9.67 -3.09 -8.14
C ALA A 167 9.72 -2.44 -9.55
N ILE A 168 9.74 -1.12 -9.63
CA ILE A 168 9.77 -0.37 -10.90
C ILE A 168 11.19 0.08 -11.25
N GLN A 169 11.91 0.76 -10.35
CA GLN A 169 13.21 1.34 -10.72
C GLN A 169 14.35 0.31 -10.72
N THR A 170 14.27 -0.77 -9.94
CA THR A 170 15.26 -1.85 -9.97
C THR A 170 15.37 -2.45 -11.37
N PRO A 171 14.29 -3.00 -12.00
CA PRO A 171 14.42 -3.57 -13.33
C PRO A 171 14.83 -2.52 -14.37
N ALA A 172 14.33 -1.29 -14.28
CA ALA A 172 14.72 -0.22 -15.20
C ALA A 172 16.23 0.09 -15.12
N LEU A 173 16.81 0.16 -13.91
CA LEU A 173 18.25 0.36 -13.72
C LEU A 173 19.06 -0.80 -14.30
N LEU A 174 18.67 -2.03 -14.03
CA LEU A 174 19.39 -3.21 -14.53
C LEU A 174 19.33 -3.29 -16.07
N LEU A 175 18.16 -3.01 -16.67
CA LEU A 175 17.97 -2.98 -18.12
C LEU A 175 18.87 -1.95 -18.80
N ARG A 176 18.87 -0.69 -18.33
CA ARG A 176 19.73 0.38 -18.88
C ARG A 176 21.22 0.18 -18.56
N SER A 177 21.53 -0.67 -17.57
CA SER A 177 22.91 -1.10 -17.29
C SER A 177 23.41 -2.19 -18.25
N GLY A 178 22.56 -2.66 -19.18
CA GLY A 178 22.93 -3.65 -20.18
C GLY A 178 22.74 -5.09 -19.73
N LEU A 179 22.20 -5.33 -18.53
CA LEU A 179 21.92 -6.69 -18.08
C LEU A 179 20.78 -7.29 -18.93
N ARG A 180 20.88 -8.59 -19.16
CA ARG A 180 19.90 -9.37 -19.91
C ARG A 180 19.59 -10.63 -19.12
N HIS A 181 18.31 -10.85 -18.86
CA HIS A 181 17.81 -12.06 -18.22
C HIS A 181 16.35 -12.28 -18.65
N PRO A 182 15.90 -13.52 -18.91
CA PRO A 182 14.54 -13.78 -19.42
C PRO A 182 13.42 -13.23 -18.54
N HIS A 183 13.65 -13.13 -17.23
CA HIS A 183 12.69 -12.61 -16.25
C HIS A 183 12.91 -11.13 -15.89
N LEU A 184 13.97 -10.48 -16.39
CA LEU A 184 14.24 -9.08 -16.03
C LEU A 184 13.13 -8.17 -16.56
N GLY A 185 12.48 -7.45 -15.64
CA GLY A 185 11.35 -6.58 -15.95
C GLY A 185 10.02 -7.32 -16.12
N ARG A 186 9.96 -8.64 -15.97
CA ARG A 186 8.69 -9.40 -16.00
C ARG A 186 8.13 -9.58 -14.59
N HIS A 187 6.89 -10.08 -14.52
CA HIS A 187 6.23 -10.47 -13.27
C HIS A 187 6.05 -9.31 -12.29
N LEU A 188 5.71 -8.12 -12.82
CA LEU A 188 5.30 -7.00 -11.99
C LEU A 188 3.91 -7.28 -11.41
N HIS A 189 3.84 -7.59 -10.13
CA HIS A 189 2.58 -7.72 -9.41
C HIS A 189 2.23 -6.42 -8.69
N LEU A 190 0.95 -6.05 -8.73
CA LEU A 190 0.37 -4.89 -8.09
C LEU A 190 -0.85 -5.33 -7.27
N HIS A 191 -1.35 -4.44 -6.41
CA HIS A 191 -2.71 -4.60 -5.86
C HIS A 191 -3.65 -3.63 -6.57
N PRO A 192 -4.34 -4.03 -7.65
CA PRO A 192 -5.44 -3.24 -8.20
C PRO A 192 -6.43 -2.90 -7.10
N THR A 193 -6.59 -1.59 -6.88
CA THR A 193 -7.35 -1.08 -5.73
C THR A 193 -8.47 -0.18 -6.21
N VAL A 194 -9.65 -0.42 -5.65
CA VAL A 194 -10.84 0.41 -5.86
C VAL A 194 -11.30 0.95 -4.52
N VAL A 195 -11.72 2.21 -4.48
CA VAL A 195 -12.39 2.81 -3.32
C VAL A 195 -13.90 2.67 -3.47
N VAL A 196 -14.56 2.23 -2.40
CA VAL A 196 -16.00 2.37 -2.19
C VAL A 196 -16.17 3.34 -1.04
N ALA A 197 -16.88 4.44 -1.27
CA ALA A 197 -17.14 5.44 -0.24
C ALA A 197 -18.61 5.37 0.18
N ALA A 198 -18.94 5.88 1.36
CA ALA A 198 -20.32 5.96 1.80
C ALA A 198 -20.55 7.15 2.73
N HIS A 199 -21.77 7.67 2.70
CA HIS A 199 -22.23 8.74 3.57
C HIS A 199 -22.90 8.17 4.81
N TYR A 200 -22.45 8.64 5.98
CA TYR A 200 -22.92 8.21 7.29
C TYR A 200 -23.68 9.33 8.00
N PRO A 201 -24.70 9.00 8.81
CA PRO A 201 -25.38 9.99 9.64
C PRO A 201 -24.48 10.57 10.74
N GLN A 202 -23.52 9.78 11.24
CA GLN A 202 -22.52 10.23 12.20
C GLN A 202 -21.25 10.77 11.51
N ALA A 203 -20.53 11.65 12.21
CA ALA A 203 -19.22 12.09 11.77
C ALA A 203 -18.21 10.93 11.79
N MET A 204 -17.41 10.84 10.73
CA MET A 204 -16.44 9.78 10.47
C MET A 204 -15.01 10.25 10.73
N HIS A 205 -14.70 11.52 10.41
CA HIS A 205 -13.38 12.15 10.55
C HIS A 205 -12.23 11.24 10.12
N SER A 206 -12.39 10.64 8.94
CA SER A 206 -11.57 9.55 8.44
C SER A 206 -10.09 9.92 8.19
N TRP A 207 -9.75 11.21 8.24
CA TRP A 207 -8.38 11.74 8.19
C TRP A 207 -7.68 11.82 9.57
N HIS A 208 -8.35 11.48 10.67
CA HIS A 208 -7.73 11.38 12.00
C HIS A 208 -7.47 9.93 12.39
N GLY A 209 -6.65 9.74 13.42
CA GLY A 209 -6.35 8.43 13.99
C GLY A 209 -5.48 7.56 13.07
N PRO A 210 -5.38 6.25 13.35
CA PRO A 210 -4.63 5.34 12.51
C PRO A 210 -5.27 5.26 11.12
N SER A 211 -4.46 5.47 10.08
CA SER A 211 -4.93 5.41 8.68
C SER A 211 -5.60 4.09 8.33
N MET A 212 -5.11 3.00 8.91
CA MET A 212 -5.55 1.62 8.73
C MET A 212 -5.37 0.85 10.04
N SER A 213 -6.46 0.46 10.68
CA SER A 213 -6.44 -0.33 11.91
C SER A 213 -7.27 -1.59 11.85
N VAL A 214 -8.17 -1.73 10.88
CA VAL A 214 -9.04 -2.90 10.72
C VAL A 214 -8.91 -3.43 9.30
N VAL A 215 -8.82 -4.76 9.18
CA VAL A 215 -8.84 -5.49 7.92
C VAL A 215 -9.94 -6.56 7.95
N ASN A 216 -10.61 -6.74 6.81
CA ASN A 216 -11.48 -7.88 6.56
C ASN A 216 -10.85 -8.76 5.46
N ASP A 217 -10.55 -10.01 5.85
CA ASP A 217 -9.88 -11.01 5.01
C ASP A 217 -10.82 -12.10 4.48
N THR A 218 -12.13 -11.96 4.70
CA THR A 218 -13.15 -12.96 4.31
C THR A 218 -13.09 -13.33 2.83
N TYR A 219 -12.68 -12.39 1.99
CA TYR A 219 -12.68 -12.54 0.53
C TYR A 219 -11.29 -12.76 -0.07
N THR A 220 -10.27 -13.09 0.74
CA THR A 220 -8.88 -13.21 0.26
C THR A 220 -8.60 -14.49 -0.54
N ARG A 221 -9.48 -15.50 -0.42
CA ARG A 221 -9.34 -16.84 -1.04
C ARG A 221 -10.62 -17.25 -1.75
N LEU A 222 -11.02 -16.47 -2.76
CA LEU A 222 -12.25 -16.69 -3.51
C LEU A 222 -12.16 -17.95 -4.37
N HIS A 223 -13.31 -18.62 -4.50
CA HIS A 223 -13.49 -19.79 -5.37
C HIS A 223 -12.49 -20.93 -5.08
N GLY A 224 -12.06 -21.09 -3.82
CA GLY A 224 -11.07 -22.09 -3.42
C GLY A 224 -9.65 -21.82 -3.89
N THR A 225 -9.39 -20.64 -4.46
CA THR A 225 -8.06 -20.20 -4.90
C THR A 225 -7.33 -19.45 -3.78
N ASN A 226 -6.06 -19.13 -3.99
CA ASN A 226 -5.33 -18.21 -3.14
C ASN A 226 -5.47 -16.73 -3.58
N PHE A 227 -6.39 -16.44 -4.51
CA PHE A 227 -6.64 -15.11 -5.05
C PHE A 227 -8.00 -14.59 -4.60
N GLY A 228 -8.09 -13.27 -4.48
CA GLY A 228 -9.26 -12.61 -3.95
C GLY A 228 -8.97 -11.16 -3.64
N VAL A 229 -9.69 -10.64 -2.66
CA VAL A 229 -9.60 -9.25 -2.22
C VAL A 229 -9.49 -9.16 -0.71
N LYS A 230 -8.81 -8.12 -0.27
CA LYS A 230 -8.74 -7.69 1.12
C LYS A 230 -9.45 -6.35 1.23
N LEU A 231 -10.24 -6.17 2.28
CA LEU A 231 -10.91 -4.90 2.56
C LEU A 231 -10.21 -4.18 3.72
N GLU A 232 -9.81 -2.94 3.47
CA GLU A 232 -9.15 -2.05 4.43
C GLU A 232 -9.77 -0.66 4.34
N THR A 233 -9.24 0.31 5.06
CA THR A 233 -9.68 1.71 4.99
C THR A 233 -8.51 2.61 4.56
N PRO A 234 -8.70 3.65 3.71
CA PRO A 234 -7.60 4.52 3.31
C PRO A 234 -7.56 5.80 4.16
N PRO A 235 -6.43 6.51 4.32
CA PRO A 235 -6.38 7.83 4.96
C PRO A 235 -7.05 8.89 4.08
N THR A 236 -8.37 9.01 4.16
CA THR A 236 -9.23 9.87 3.33
C THR A 236 -9.15 11.34 3.71
N HIS A 237 -7.97 11.93 3.55
CA HIS A 237 -7.81 13.37 3.51
C HIS A 237 -8.54 13.96 2.29
N PRO A 238 -8.93 15.24 2.32
CA PRO A 238 -9.70 15.87 1.24
C PRO A 238 -9.12 15.65 -0.17
N GLY A 239 -7.79 15.67 -0.32
CA GLY A 239 -7.13 15.42 -1.61
C GLY A 239 -7.37 14.00 -2.16
N LEU A 240 -7.36 12.99 -1.29
CA LEU A 240 -7.65 11.60 -1.70
C LEU A 240 -9.13 11.43 -2.01
N LEU A 241 -10.02 11.98 -1.17
CA LEU A 241 -11.47 11.97 -1.42
C LEU A 241 -11.81 12.60 -2.78
N ALA A 242 -11.23 13.78 -3.07
CA ALA A 242 -11.46 14.47 -4.34
C ALA A 242 -11.08 13.62 -5.56
N MET A 243 -10.04 12.79 -5.45
CA MET A 243 -9.57 11.90 -6.51
C MET A 243 -10.47 10.68 -6.72
N VAL A 244 -11.08 10.16 -5.66
CA VAL A 244 -11.75 8.82 -5.69
C VAL A 244 -13.27 8.88 -5.68
N LEU A 245 -13.86 10.02 -5.31
CA LEU A 245 -15.31 10.22 -5.37
C LEU A 245 -15.79 10.35 -6.81
N PRO A 246 -17.02 9.88 -7.11
CA PRO A 246 -17.56 9.98 -8.45
C PRO A 246 -17.75 11.43 -8.87
N TRP A 247 -17.38 11.71 -10.12
CA TRP A 247 -17.57 13.01 -10.75
C TRP A 247 -18.73 12.96 -11.75
N GLN A 248 -19.80 13.70 -11.46
CA GLN A 248 -20.89 13.94 -12.40
C GLN A 248 -20.94 15.42 -12.83
N SER A 249 -20.69 16.33 -11.90
CA SER A 249 -20.57 17.78 -12.16
C SER A 249 -19.78 18.45 -11.04
N GLY A 250 -19.31 19.67 -11.29
CA GLY A 250 -18.61 20.44 -10.25
C GLY A 250 -19.49 20.76 -9.02
N ALA A 251 -20.79 20.96 -9.22
CA ALA A 251 -21.72 21.21 -8.12
C ALA A 251 -21.91 19.97 -7.23
N GLN A 252 -22.12 18.80 -7.84
CA GLN A 252 -22.27 17.53 -7.12
C GLN A 252 -20.98 17.14 -6.39
N HIS A 253 -19.82 17.28 -7.04
CA HIS A 253 -18.53 16.96 -6.42
C HIS A 253 -18.22 17.89 -5.24
N ARG A 254 -18.53 19.20 -5.38
CA ARG A 254 -18.44 20.16 -4.27
C ARG A 254 -19.33 19.74 -3.09
N GLN A 255 -20.57 19.32 -3.34
CA GLN A 255 -21.48 18.86 -2.28
C GLN A 255 -20.92 17.64 -1.55
N LEU A 256 -20.34 16.67 -2.27
CA LEU A 256 -19.69 15.51 -1.63
C LEU A 256 -18.51 15.93 -0.76
N LEU A 257 -17.66 16.83 -1.25
CA LEU A 257 -16.51 17.33 -0.48
C LEU A 257 -16.90 18.18 0.72
N GLN A 258 -18.04 18.88 0.66
CA GLN A 258 -18.59 19.61 1.80
C GLN A 258 -19.08 18.67 2.92
N ALA A 259 -19.40 17.41 2.59
CA ALA A 259 -19.80 16.38 3.54
C ALA A 259 -18.66 15.42 3.92
N ALA A 260 -17.40 15.79 3.63
CA ALA A 260 -16.24 14.89 3.80
C ALA A 260 -16.06 14.35 5.22
N ASP A 261 -16.45 15.11 6.24
CA ASP A 261 -16.44 14.69 7.64
C ASP A 261 -17.40 13.55 7.95
N HIS A 262 -18.45 13.38 7.15
CA HIS A 262 -19.43 12.29 7.23
C HIS A 262 -19.17 11.15 6.22
N LEU A 263 -18.07 11.21 5.46
CA LEU A 263 -17.70 10.18 4.51
C LEU A 263 -16.76 9.14 5.14
N GLY A 264 -17.15 7.87 5.04
CA GLY A 264 -16.27 6.72 5.26
C GLY A 264 -15.84 6.13 3.92
N SER A 265 -14.67 5.50 3.86
CA SER A 265 -14.26 4.76 2.67
C SER A 265 -13.59 3.45 3.01
N PHE A 266 -13.93 2.42 2.23
CA PHE A 266 -13.23 1.16 2.18
C PHE A 266 -12.48 1.03 0.88
N ILE A 267 -11.35 0.33 0.92
CA ILE A 267 -10.60 -0.04 -0.26
C ILE A 267 -10.67 -1.54 -0.48
N VAL A 268 -10.83 -1.91 -1.73
CA VAL A 268 -10.84 -3.28 -2.22
C VAL A 268 -9.47 -3.56 -2.84
N LEU A 269 -8.55 -4.15 -2.07
CA LEU A 269 -7.22 -4.52 -2.57
C LEU A 269 -7.28 -5.90 -3.20
N THR A 270 -7.20 -5.95 -4.53
CA THR A 270 -7.23 -7.21 -5.27
C THR A 270 -5.83 -7.79 -5.37
N ARG A 271 -5.65 -9.06 -5.00
CA ARG A 271 -4.43 -9.80 -5.31
C ARG A 271 -4.46 -10.16 -6.79
N ASP A 272 -3.54 -9.61 -7.58
CA ASP A 272 -3.48 -9.91 -9.01
C ASP A 272 -2.83 -11.27 -9.31
N ARG A 273 -3.34 -11.95 -10.34
CA ARG A 273 -2.82 -13.24 -10.77
C ARG A 273 -1.81 -13.13 -11.92
N ASP A 274 -2.14 -12.32 -12.93
CA ASP A 274 -1.42 -12.35 -14.21
C ASP A 274 -0.24 -11.36 -14.24
N GLY A 275 -0.25 -10.36 -13.36
CA GLY A 275 0.79 -9.34 -13.24
C GLY A 275 1.00 -8.52 -14.52
N GLY A 276 2.21 -7.97 -14.66
CA GLY A 276 2.62 -7.12 -15.77
C GLY A 276 4.13 -7.12 -15.97
N ARG A 277 4.64 -6.06 -16.58
CA ARG A 277 6.07 -5.88 -16.82
C ARG A 277 6.51 -4.43 -16.73
N VAL A 278 7.79 -4.25 -16.43
CA VAL A 278 8.52 -2.98 -16.49
C VAL A 278 9.51 -3.04 -17.63
N GLN A 279 9.40 -2.08 -18.53
CA GLN A 279 10.34 -1.84 -19.62
C GLN A 279 11.12 -0.55 -19.35
N ALA A 280 12.14 -0.29 -20.16
CA ALA A 280 12.83 1.00 -20.19
C ALA A 280 12.60 1.65 -21.55
N ASP A 281 12.23 2.93 -21.58
CA ASP A 281 12.19 3.71 -22.81
C ASP A 281 13.60 4.01 -23.34
N LYS A 282 13.70 4.72 -24.48
CA LYS A 282 14.99 5.09 -25.10
C LYS A 282 15.86 5.97 -24.19
N GLN A 283 15.25 6.67 -23.23
CA GLN A 283 15.89 7.54 -22.25
C GLN A 283 16.15 6.80 -20.92
N GLY A 284 15.87 5.49 -20.85
CA GLY A 284 16.07 4.66 -19.66
C GLY A 284 15.05 4.87 -18.53
N LYS A 285 13.93 5.57 -18.79
CA LYS A 285 12.84 5.74 -17.83
C LYS A 285 11.97 4.47 -17.81
N PRO A 286 11.44 4.08 -16.63
CA PRO A 286 10.57 2.93 -16.53
C PRO A 286 9.24 3.16 -17.26
N LEU A 287 8.82 2.16 -18.03
CA LEU A 287 7.48 2.06 -18.59
C LEU A 287 6.77 0.86 -17.96
N ILE A 288 5.58 1.07 -17.41
CA ILE A 288 4.76 0.00 -16.83
C ILE A 288 3.77 -0.46 -17.90
N ASP A 289 3.78 -1.75 -18.18
CA ASP A 289 2.76 -2.41 -18.99
C ASP A 289 2.01 -3.39 -18.08
N TYR A 290 0.77 -3.03 -17.77
CA TYR A 290 -0.10 -3.73 -16.86
C TYR A 290 -1.53 -3.69 -17.38
N LYS A 291 -2.21 -4.84 -17.34
CA LYS A 291 -3.61 -4.95 -17.73
C LYS A 291 -4.36 -5.76 -16.70
N LEU A 292 -5.40 -5.16 -16.10
CA LEU A 292 -6.29 -5.88 -15.21
C LEU A 292 -6.95 -7.05 -15.95
N SER A 293 -6.71 -8.27 -15.48
CA SER A 293 -7.26 -9.47 -16.10
C SER A 293 -8.77 -9.57 -15.86
N LYS A 294 -9.46 -10.38 -16.68
CA LYS A 294 -10.87 -10.70 -16.43
C LYS A 294 -11.06 -11.40 -15.09
N PHE A 295 -10.10 -12.24 -14.70
CA PHE A 295 -10.13 -12.98 -13.43
C PHE A 295 -10.05 -12.01 -12.24
N ASP A 296 -9.04 -11.14 -12.22
CA ASP A 296 -8.84 -10.16 -11.16
C ASP A 296 -10.00 -9.16 -11.10
N LYS A 297 -10.54 -8.75 -12.25
CA LYS A 297 -11.72 -7.89 -12.32
C LYS A 297 -12.94 -8.52 -11.63
N GLN A 298 -13.17 -9.83 -11.78
CA GLN A 298 -14.32 -10.47 -11.11
C GLN A 298 -14.13 -10.53 -9.59
N ASN A 299 -12.92 -10.85 -9.11
CA ASN A 299 -12.61 -10.81 -7.68
C ASN A 299 -12.79 -9.39 -7.12
N MET A 300 -12.32 -8.37 -7.84
CA MET A 300 -12.51 -6.96 -7.49
C MET A 300 -13.99 -6.61 -7.36
N LEU A 301 -14.85 -7.03 -8.31
CA LEU A 301 -16.28 -6.74 -8.27
C LEU A 301 -16.98 -7.42 -7.08
N THR A 302 -16.58 -8.64 -6.71
CA THR A 302 -17.03 -9.29 -5.47
C THR A 302 -16.67 -8.43 -4.25
N GLY A 303 -15.45 -7.90 -4.21
CA GLY A 303 -15.02 -6.98 -3.16
C GLY A 303 -15.78 -5.66 -3.11
N VAL A 304 -16.09 -5.07 -4.27
CA VAL A 304 -16.88 -3.84 -4.35
C VAL A 304 -18.29 -4.05 -3.78
N ARG A 305 -18.92 -5.18 -4.12
CA ARG A 305 -20.21 -5.55 -3.56
C ARG A 305 -20.13 -5.74 -2.05
N ALA A 306 -19.14 -6.50 -1.57
CA ALA A 306 -18.94 -6.72 -0.15
C ALA A 306 -18.70 -5.41 0.61
N ALA A 307 -17.88 -4.51 0.09
CA ALA A 307 -17.63 -3.20 0.70
C ALA A 307 -18.91 -2.35 0.78
N ALA A 308 -19.75 -2.36 -0.25
CA ALA A 308 -21.04 -1.67 -0.23
C ALA A 308 -22.00 -2.25 0.83
N GLU A 309 -22.10 -3.58 0.91
CA GLU A 309 -22.92 -4.28 1.91
C GLU A 309 -22.42 -3.99 3.34
N ILE A 310 -21.11 -4.00 3.57
CA ILE A 310 -20.51 -3.66 4.87
C ILE A 310 -20.79 -2.20 5.23
N HIS A 311 -20.70 -1.26 4.29
CA HIS A 311 -21.02 0.15 4.55
C HIS A 311 -22.47 0.30 5.04
N VAL A 312 -23.41 -0.35 4.36
CA VAL A 312 -24.84 -0.32 4.73
C VAL A 312 -25.08 -1.02 6.07
N ALA A 313 -24.48 -2.20 6.28
CA ALA A 313 -24.55 -2.90 7.56
C ALA A 313 -24.00 -2.04 8.69
N ALA A 314 -23.00 -1.20 8.43
CA ALA A 314 -22.45 -0.24 9.40
C ALA A 314 -23.29 1.03 9.59
N GLY A 315 -24.40 1.21 8.85
CA GLY A 315 -25.34 2.31 9.01
C GLY A 315 -25.23 3.43 7.97
N ALA A 316 -24.49 3.25 6.88
CA ALA A 316 -24.51 4.19 5.78
C ALA A 316 -25.85 4.15 5.03
N HIS A 317 -26.37 5.32 4.63
CA HIS A 317 -27.61 5.42 3.84
C HIS A 317 -27.35 5.59 2.33
N THR A 318 -26.10 5.87 1.94
CA THR A 318 -25.74 6.09 0.53
C THR A 318 -24.31 5.64 0.30
N VAL A 319 -24.11 4.80 -0.72
CA VAL A 319 -22.81 4.27 -1.14
C VAL A 319 -22.44 4.87 -2.49
N PHE A 320 -21.19 5.29 -2.62
CA PHE A 320 -20.62 5.83 -3.84
C PHE A 320 -19.64 4.83 -4.43
N LEU A 321 -19.88 4.48 -5.69
CA LEU A 321 -19.03 3.59 -6.47
C LEU A 321 -18.10 4.42 -7.36
N PRO A 322 -16.89 3.93 -7.67
CA PRO A 322 -15.92 4.65 -8.51
C PRO A 322 -16.28 4.58 -10.01
N HIS A 323 -17.51 4.20 -10.36
CA HIS A 323 -17.93 3.90 -11.73
C HIS A 323 -18.91 4.97 -12.22
N GLY A 324 -18.62 5.61 -13.35
CA GLY A 324 -19.46 6.67 -13.89
C GLY A 324 -20.87 6.23 -14.33
N THR A 325 -21.09 4.93 -14.57
CA THR A 325 -22.38 4.40 -15.04
C THR A 325 -23.38 4.12 -13.92
N LEU A 326 -22.90 3.77 -12.73
CA LEU A 326 -23.72 3.58 -11.53
C LEU A 326 -22.96 4.11 -10.32
N PRO A 327 -22.83 5.44 -10.20
CA PRO A 327 -21.94 6.04 -9.21
C PRO A 327 -22.52 6.07 -7.80
N THR A 328 -23.81 5.76 -7.63
CA THR A 328 -24.49 5.91 -6.33
C THR A 328 -25.50 4.79 -6.14
N LEU A 329 -25.51 4.21 -4.95
CA LEU A 329 -26.52 3.29 -4.45
C LEU A 329 -27.16 3.89 -3.19
N ARG A 330 -28.46 3.71 -3.01
CA ARG A 330 -29.18 4.13 -1.80
C ARG A 330 -29.45 2.93 -0.91
N ALA A 331 -29.49 3.14 0.39
CA ALA A 331 -29.83 2.10 1.34
C ALA A 331 -31.11 2.44 2.10
N GLU A 332 -32.09 1.54 2.06
CA GLU A 332 -33.36 1.65 2.79
C GLU A 332 -33.55 0.38 3.61
N GLY A 333 -33.83 0.52 4.91
CA GLY A 333 -33.99 -0.64 5.81
C GLY A 333 -32.78 -1.59 5.85
N GLY A 334 -31.57 -1.10 5.57
CA GLY A 334 -30.35 -1.93 5.51
C GLY A 334 -30.16 -2.71 4.19
N THR A 335 -30.98 -2.44 3.17
CA THR A 335 -30.88 -3.08 1.85
C THR A 335 -30.42 -2.06 0.81
N LEU A 336 -29.56 -2.47 -0.12
CA LEU A 336 -29.08 -1.64 -1.22
C LEU A 336 -30.09 -1.59 -2.38
N HIS A 337 -30.32 -0.39 -2.91
CA HIS A 337 -31.15 -0.09 -4.07
C HIS A 337 -30.33 0.69 -5.10
N ASN A 338 -30.59 0.39 -6.38
CA ASN A 338 -30.11 1.14 -7.54
C ASN A 338 -31.21 2.12 -7.95
#